data_AF-A0A949QA12-F1
#
_entry.id   AF-A0A949QA12-F1
#
_cell.length_a   1.000
_cell.length_b   1.000
_cell.length_c   1.000
_cell.angle_alpha   90.00
_cell.angle_beta   90.00
_cell.angle_gamma   90.00
#
_symmetry.space_group_name_H-M   'P 1'
#
loop_
_entity.id
_entity.type
_entity.pdbx_description
1 polymer ?
#
loop_
_entity_poly.entity_id
_entity_poly.type
_entity_poly.pdbx_seq_one_letter_code
_entity_poly.pdbx_strand_id
1 'polypeptide(L)'
;MPPPSVLKGYEEVVRGSAERILVMAEKQQAHRTEQEKKISDGILEQGTRGQHYALTVVVLFLSASVYLAMNGHETIATIIASLNIVGLVSAFIAGKVFAPKVDHPKADS
;
A
#
# COMPACT_ATOMS: atom_id res chain seq x y z
N MET A 1 18.24 -20.77 5.01
CA MET A 1 18.64 -21.55 6.21
C MET A 1 20.03 -22.13 5.99
N PRO A 2 20.85 -22.28 7.04
CA PRO A 2 22.16 -22.93 6.92
C PRO A 2 22.01 -24.39 6.46
N PRO A 3 22.96 -24.94 5.68
CA PRO A 3 22.90 -26.32 5.21
C PRO A 3 22.89 -27.32 6.37
N PRO A 4 22.21 -28.48 6.23
CA PRO A 4 22.13 -29.50 7.29
C PRO A 4 23.49 -30.01 7.79
N SER A 5 24.49 -30.07 6.90
CA SER A 5 25.86 -30.45 7.22
C SER A 5 26.56 -29.46 8.17
N VAL A 6 26.22 -28.18 8.08
CA VAL A 6 26.77 -27.12 8.93
C VAL A 6 26.12 -27.14 10.31
N LEU A 7 24.80 -27.35 10.39
CA LEU A 7 24.07 -27.50 11.65
C LEU A 7 24.58 -28.69 12.47
N LYS A 8 24.91 -29.80 11.80
CA LYS A 8 25.47 -30.99 12.43
C LYS A 8 26.84 -30.70 13.07
N GLY A 9 27.70 -29.94 12.39
CA GLY A 9 28.98 -29.49 12.94
C GLY A 9 28.82 -28.59 14.18
N TYR A 10 27.81 -27.72 14.20
CA TYR A 10 27.52 -26.91 15.40
C TYR A 10 27.09 -27.77 16.59
N GLU A 11 26.21 -28.75 16.37
CA GLU A 11 25.74 -29.67 17.40
C GLU A 11 26.87 -30.54 17.99
N GLU A 12 27.83 -30.94 17.16
CA GLU A 12 29.02 -31.71 17.56
C GLU A 12 30.00 -30.87 18.39
N VAL A 13 30.13 -29.57 18.13
CA VAL A 13 31.02 -28.66 18.88
C VAL A 13 30.37 -28.19 20.19
N VAL A 14 29.09 -27.82 20.14
CA VAL A 14 28.30 -27.42 21.31
C VAL A 14 26.91 -28.06 21.20
N ARG A 15 26.68 -29.07 22.04
CA ARG A 15 25.40 -29.79 22.08
C ARG A 15 24.24 -28.83 22.40
N GLY A 16 23.15 -28.88 21.63
CA GLY A 16 21.99 -27.99 21.70
C GLY A 16 22.13 -26.67 20.94
N SER A 17 23.24 -26.44 20.23
CA SER A 17 23.44 -25.20 19.47
C SER A 17 22.64 -25.19 18.15
N ALA A 18 22.45 -26.34 17.51
CA ALA A 18 21.65 -26.43 16.29
C ALA A 18 20.18 -26.07 16.56
N GLU A 19 19.61 -26.59 17.65
CA GLU A 19 18.27 -26.23 18.14
C GLU A 19 18.14 -24.72 18.38
N ARG A 20 19.16 -24.12 19.02
CA ARG A 20 19.16 -22.69 19.34
C ARG A 20 19.22 -21.81 18.08
N ILE A 21 19.93 -22.27 17.04
CA ILE A 21 19.97 -21.61 15.71
C ILE A 21 18.62 -21.74 15.00
N LEU A 22 17.98 -22.91 15.05
CA LEU A 22 16.65 -23.12 14.46
C LEU A 22 15.60 -22.24 15.13
N VAL A 23 15.56 -22.22 16.47
CA VAL A 23 14.67 -21.34 17.25
C VAL A 23 14.93 -19.86 16.95
N MET A 24 16.20 -19.47 16.78
CA MET A 24 16.55 -18.10 16.40
C MET A 24 16.04 -17.76 14.98
N ALA A 25 16.21 -18.68 14.03
CA ALA A 25 15.73 -18.51 12.66
C ALA A 25 14.19 -18.44 12.60
N GLU A 26 13.48 -19.29 13.35
CA GLU A 26 12.02 -19.23 13.48
C GLU A 26 11.54 -17.91 14.06
N LYS A 27 12.18 -17.43 15.14
CA LYS A 27 11.85 -16.12 15.73
C LYS A 27 12.08 -14.98 14.75
N GLN A 28 13.19 -15.01 13.99
CA GLN A 28 13.45 -14.01 12.96
C GLN A 28 12.42 -14.06 11.83
N GLN A 29 12.03 -15.25 11.39
CA GLN A 29 11.02 -15.44 10.37
C GLN A 29 9.63 -14.96 10.84
N ALA A 30 9.24 -15.30 12.07
CA ALA A 30 8.00 -14.84 12.68
C ALA A 30 7.97 -13.31 12.80
N HIS A 31 9.06 -12.71 13.27
CA HIS A 31 9.19 -11.25 13.37
C HIS A 31 9.10 -10.57 12.00
N ARG A 32 9.79 -11.11 10.98
CA ARG A 32 9.73 -10.59 9.60
C ARG A 32 8.32 -10.67 9.04
N THR A 33 7.63 -11.80 9.26
CA THR A 33 6.25 -12.00 8.82
C THR A 33 5.30 -11.00 9.51
N GLU A 34 5.48 -10.78 10.80
CA GLU A 34 4.70 -9.79 11.56
C GLU A 34 4.96 -8.36 11.06
N GLN A 35 6.20 -8.01 10.75
CA GLN A 35 6.56 -6.71 10.17
C GLN A 35 5.96 -6.53 8.77
N GLU A 36 6.07 -7.52 7.90
CA GLU A 36 5.47 -7.50 6.55
C GLU A 36 3.95 -7.30 6.63
N LYS A 37 3.29 -7.99 7.57
CA LYS A 37 1.86 -7.82 7.82
C LYS A 37 1.51 -6.40 8.28
N LYS A 38 2.22 -5.86 9.29
CA LYS A 38 2.00 -4.49 9.78
C LYS A 38 2.23 -3.42 8.71
N ILE A 39 3.24 -3.61 7.87
CA ILE A 39 3.51 -2.71 6.75
C ILE A 39 2.36 -2.79 5.73
N SER A 40 1.92 -4.00 5.38
CA SER A 40 0.79 -4.20 4.44
C SER A 40 -0.50 -3.57 4.96
N ASP A 41 -0.86 -3.85 6.22
CA ASP A 41 -2.03 -3.29 6.89
C ASP A 41 -1.95 -1.75 6.94
N GLY A 42 -0.78 -1.21 7.29
CA GLY A 42 -0.54 0.23 7.34
C GLY A 42 -0.66 0.92 5.97
N ILE A 43 -0.21 0.27 4.89
CA ILE A 43 -0.35 0.79 3.52
C ILE A 43 -1.83 0.85 3.11
N LEU A 44 -2.61 -0.18 3.44
CA LEU A 44 -4.05 -0.21 3.15
C LEU A 44 -4.81 0.87 3.92
N GLU A 45 -4.48 1.05 5.21
CA GLU A 45 -5.11 2.06 6.06
C GLU A 45 -4.77 3.49 5.61
N GLN A 46 -3.52 3.75 5.22
CA GLN A 46 -3.09 5.03 4.65
C GLN A 46 -3.79 5.34 3.32
N GLY A 47 -3.92 4.35 2.44
CA GLY A 47 -4.65 4.50 1.17
C GLY A 47 -6.11 4.89 1.39
N THR A 48 -6.77 4.26 2.37
CA THR A 48 -8.17 4.53 2.71
C THR A 48 -8.38 5.96 3.22
N ARG A 49 -7.49 6.46 4.08
CA ARG A 49 -7.55 7.84 4.60
C ARG A 49 -7.27 8.87 3.51
N GLY A 50 -6.29 8.60 2.64
CA GLY A 50 -5.97 9.46 1.49
C GLY A 50 -7.17 9.68 0.56
N GLN A 51 -7.93 8.62 0.27
CA GLN A 51 -9.13 8.70 -0.58
C GLN A 51 -10.23 9.56 0.05
N HIS A 52 -10.41 9.52 1.37
CA HIS A 52 -11.40 10.36 2.07
C HIS A 52 -11.04 11.85 2.01
N TYR A 53 -9.76 12.19 2.19
CA TYR A 53 -9.31 13.59 2.04
C TYR A 53 -9.47 14.09 0.61
N ALA A 54 -9.13 13.26 -0.39
CA ALA A 54 -9.32 13.59 -1.79
C ALA A 54 -10.80 13.84 -2.14
N LEU A 55 -11.71 12.98 -1.66
CA LEU A 55 -13.15 13.16 -1.84
C LEU A 55 -13.63 14.49 -1.21
N THR A 56 -13.17 14.79 0.00
CA THR A 56 -13.55 16.02 0.71
C THR A 56 -13.14 17.27 -0.07
N VAL A 57 -11.90 17.30 -0.59
CA VAL A 57 -11.41 18.42 -1.41
C VAL A 57 -12.23 18.57 -2.69
N VAL A 58 -12.49 17.49 -3.42
CA VAL A 58 -13.30 17.52 -4.66
C VAL A 58 -14.69 18.09 -4.39
N VAL A 59 -15.36 17.62 -3.33
CA VAL A 59 -16.70 18.10 -2.95
C VAL A 59 -16.68 19.60 -2.61
N LEU A 60 -15.67 20.08 -1.88
CA LEU A 60 -15.53 21.50 -1.54
C LEU A 60 -15.37 22.37 -2.80
N PHE A 61 -14.50 21.98 -3.73
CA PHE A 61 -14.28 22.73 -4.96
C PHE A 61 -15.48 22.70 -5.91
N LEU A 62 -16.18 21.57 -6.01
CA LEU A 62 -17.44 21.48 -6.75
C LEU A 62 -18.50 22.39 -6.15
N SER A 63 -18.65 22.40 -4.83
CA SER A 63 -19.59 23.28 -4.12
C SER A 63 -19.26 24.76 -4.37
N ALA A 64 -17.97 25.12 -4.32
CA ALA A 64 -17.51 26.47 -4.62
C ALA A 64 -17.78 26.86 -6.09
N SER A 65 -17.55 25.94 -7.04
CA SER A 65 -17.84 26.17 -8.47
C SER A 65 -19.34 26.41 -8.71
N VAL A 66 -20.21 25.60 -8.11
CA VAL A 66 -21.68 25.77 -8.20
C VAL A 66 -22.11 27.11 -7.60
N TYR A 67 -21.59 27.46 -6.43
CA TYR A 67 -21.87 28.76 -5.81
C TYR A 67 -21.47 29.93 -6.72
N LEU A 68 -20.30 29.84 -7.35
CA LEU A 68 -19.80 30.89 -8.23
C LEU A 68 -20.60 30.99 -9.53
N ALA A 69 -21.06 29.86 -10.08
CA ALA A 69 -21.95 29.82 -11.24
C ALA A 69 -23.28 30.53 -10.93
N MET A 70 -23.86 30.29 -9.75
CA MET A 70 -25.11 30.94 -9.33
C MET A 70 -24.97 32.46 -9.14
N ASN A 71 -23.77 32.95 -8.81
CA ASN A 71 -23.48 34.39 -8.65
C ASN A 71 -23.11 35.08 -9.97
N GLY A 72 -23.28 34.43 -11.13
CA GLY A 72 -23.05 35.02 -12.45
C GLY A 72 -21.60 34.99 -12.92
N HIS A 73 -20.71 34.32 -12.21
CA HIS A 73 -19.29 34.15 -12.58
C HIS A 73 -19.06 32.86 -13.38
N GLU A 74 -19.82 32.64 -14.46
CA GLU A 74 -19.80 31.41 -15.26
C GLU A 74 -18.41 31.03 -15.77
N THR A 75 -17.59 32.01 -16.19
CA THR A 75 -16.23 31.75 -16.68
C THR A 75 -15.34 31.13 -15.60
N ILE A 76 -15.37 31.70 -14.38
CA ILE A 76 -14.53 31.21 -13.28
C ILE A 76 -15.06 29.84 -12.79
N ALA A 77 -16.38 29.67 -12.73
CA ALA A 77 -17.00 28.38 -12.40
C ALA A 77 -16.58 27.27 -13.37
N THR A 78 -16.58 27.57 -14.67
CA THR A 78 -16.21 26.61 -15.74
C THR A 78 -14.72 26.22 -15.67
N ILE A 79 -13.83 27.19 -15.40
CA ILE A 79 -12.39 26.91 -15.20
C ILE A 79 -12.19 25.99 -14.00
N ILE A 80 -12.83 26.27 -12.87
CA ILE A 80 -12.70 25.45 -11.66
C ILE A 80 -13.26 24.04 -11.88
N ALA A 81 -14.41 23.92 -12.55
CA ALA A 81 -15.04 22.64 -12.84
C ALA A 81 -14.16 21.77 -13.77
N SER A 82 -13.64 22.36 -14.86
CA SER A 82 -12.76 21.65 -15.80
C SER A 82 -11.45 21.20 -15.15
N LEU A 83 -10.84 22.04 -14.30
CA LEU A 83 -9.65 21.66 -13.53
C LEU A 83 -9.94 20.48 -12.60
N ASN A 84 -11.12 20.46 -11.96
CA ASN A 84 -11.53 19.34 -11.10
C ASN A 84 -11.62 18.02 -11.86
N ILE A 85 -12.22 18.04 -13.05
CA ILE A 85 -12.35 16.86 -13.91
C ILE A 85 -10.97 16.34 -14.32
N VAL A 86 -10.09 17.22 -14.80
CA VAL A 86 -8.72 16.84 -15.20
C VAL A 86 -7.93 16.28 -14.03
N GLY A 87 -8.05 16.90 -12.85
CA GLY A 87 -7.42 16.42 -11.62
C GLY A 87 -7.90 15.03 -11.23
N LEU A 88 -9.22 14.78 -11.25
CA LEU A 88 -9.81 13.49 -10.92
C LEU A 88 -9.41 12.39 -11.90
N VAL A 89 -9.44 12.69 -13.20
CA VAL A 89 -9.01 11.75 -14.25
C VAL A 89 -7.53 11.41 -14.09
N SER A 90 -6.68 12.41 -13.87
CA SER A 90 -5.24 12.21 -13.64
C SER A 90 -4.98 11.33 -12.41
N ALA A 91 -5.68 11.58 -11.30
CA ALA A 91 -5.57 10.78 -10.08
C ALA A 91 -6.03 9.34 -10.29
N PHE A 92 -7.11 9.12 -11.05
CA PHE A 92 -7.61 7.78 -11.35
C PHE A 92 -6.65 6.98 -12.24
N ILE A 93 -6.07 7.64 -13.27
CA ILE A 93 -5.05 7.02 -14.12
C ILE A 93 -3.82 6.68 -13.30
N ALA A 94 -3.34 7.60 -12.46
CA ALA A 94 -2.21 7.34 -11.56
C ALA A 94 -2.50 6.13 -10.66
N GLY A 95 -3.66 6.10 -10.00
CA GLY A 95 -4.07 4.96 -9.17
C GLY A 95 -4.08 3.62 -9.93
N LYS A 96 -4.54 3.61 -11.19
CA LYS A 96 -4.53 2.41 -12.04
C LYS A 96 -3.11 1.99 -12.47
N VAL A 97 -2.23 2.95 -12.76
CA VAL A 97 -0.85 2.68 -13.20
C VAL A 97 0.03 2.18 -12.05
N PHE A 98 -0.18 2.70 -10.84
CA PHE A 98 0.58 2.32 -9.66
C PHE A 98 -0.03 1.15 -8.87
N ALA A 99 -1.17 0.59 -9.33
CA ALA A 99 -1.76 -0.59 -8.71
C ALA A 99 -0.80 -1.79 -8.87
N PRO A 100 -0.33 -2.41 -7.76
CA PRO A 100 0.56 -3.55 -7.84
C PRO A 100 -0.11 -4.69 -8.61
N LYS A 101 0.61 -5.25 -9.58
CA LYS A 101 0.15 -6.36 -10.40
C LYS A 101 0.07 -7.60 -9.51
N VAL A 102 -1.14 -8.04 -9.19
CA VAL A 102 -1.35 -9.31 -8.46
C VAL A 102 -1.14 -10.43 -9.47
N ASP A 103 0.05 -11.04 -9.44
CA ASP A 103 0.32 -12.24 -10.24
C ASP A 103 -0.55 -13.39 -9.71
N HIS A 104 -1.53 -13.80 -10.51
CA HIS A 104 -2.26 -15.02 -10.24
C HIS A 104 -1.32 -16.20 -10.50
N PRO A 105 -1.06 -17.08 -9.52
CA PRO A 105 -0.33 -18.30 -9.77
C PRO A 105 -1.08 -19.09 -10.84
N LYS A 106 -0.42 -19.38 -11.97
CA LYS A 106 -0.95 -20.27 -12.99
C LYS A 106 -1.17 -21.61 -12.32
N ALA A 107 -2.42 -22.06 -12.26
CA ALA A 107 -2.75 -23.43 -11.95
C ALA A 107 -2.10 -24.30 -13.04
N ASP A 108 -1.04 -24.98 -12.64
CA ASP A 108 -0.39 -26.06 -13.36
C ASP A 108 -1.34 -27.26 -13.38
N SER A 109 -1.96 -27.45 -14.55
CA SER A 109 -2.74 -28.62 -14.95
C SER A 109 -1.88 -29.69 -15.58
#